data_AF-A0AAV5XQY2-F1
#
_entry.id   AF-A0AAV5XQY2-F1
#
_cell.length_a   1.000
_cell.length_b   1.000
_cell.length_c   1.000
_cell.angle_alpha   90.00
_cell.angle_beta   90.00
_cell.angle_gamma   90.00
#
_symmetry.space_group_name_H-M   'P 1'
#
loop_
_entity.id
_entity.type
_entity.pdbx_description
1 polymer ?
#
loop_
_entity_poly.entity_id
_entity_poly.type
_entity_poly.pdbx_seq_one_letter_code
_entity_poly.pdbx_strand_id
1 'polypeptide(L)' 'MAREVTVAWLDNLKVEARVGPHRLLADEPADSGGDDTGPSPSELLLASLGA' A
#
# COMPACT_ATOMS: atom_id res chain seq x y z
N MET A 1 2.86 -5.96 21.43
CA MET A 1 1.55 -5.28 21.45
C MET A 1 1.07 -5.16 20.01
N ALA A 2 -0.18 -5.53 19.70
CA ALA A 2 -0.70 -5.36 18.35
C ALA A 2 -0.84 -3.86 18.04
N ARG A 3 -0.37 -3.43 16.88
CA ARG A 3 -0.65 -2.09 16.36
C ARG A 3 -1.88 -2.17 15.48
N GLU A 4 -2.81 -1.23 15.66
CA GLU A 4 -3.92 -1.05 14.73
C GLU A 4 -3.35 -0.67 13.35
N VAL A 5 -3.89 -1.33 12.32
CA VAL A 5 -3.61 -1.03 10.93
C VAL A 5 -4.92 -0.61 10.28
N THR A 6 -4.99 0.63 9.81
CA THR A 6 -6.14 1.10 9.04
C THR A 6 -5.73 1.24 7.59
N VAL A 7 -6.55 0.73 6.68
CA VAL A 7 -6.36 0.87 5.24
C VAL A 7 -7.53 1.67 4.68
N ALA A 8 -7.22 2.72 3.93
CA ALA A 8 -8.22 3.56 3.27
C ALA A 8 -7.98 3.53 1.77
N TRP A 9 -9.07 3.37 1.01
CA TRP A 9 -9.10 3.63 -0.41
C TRP A 9 -9.00 5.13 -0.66
N LEU A 10 -8.12 5.53 -1.57
CA LEU A 10 -7.97 6.93 -1.97
C LEU A 10 -8.72 7.17 -3.29
N ASP A 11 -8.12 6.76 -4.39
CA ASP A 11 -8.63 6.88 -5.77
C ASP A 11 -7.90 5.88 -6.67
N ASN A 12 -8.40 5.63 -7.88
CA ASN A 12 -7.75 4.84 -8.94
C ASN A 12 -6.86 3.66 -8.49
N LEU A 13 -7.41 2.72 -7.72
CA LEU A 13 -6.71 1.55 -7.15
C LEU A 13 -5.60 1.83 -6.12
N LYS A 14 -5.43 3.09 -5.72
CA LYS A 14 -4.54 3.58 -4.68
C LYS A 14 -5.14 3.40 -3.29
N VAL A 15 -4.31 2.94 -2.36
CA VAL A 15 -4.66 2.80 -0.94
C VAL A 15 -3.58 3.40 -0.05
N GLU A 16 -3.99 3.98 1.07
CA GLU A 16 -3.09 4.39 2.16
C GLU A 16 -3.28 3.46 3.35
N ALA A 17 -2.21 2.78 3.76
CA ALA A 17 -2.15 2.06 5.02
C ALA A 17 -1.48 2.92 6.09
N ARG A 18 -2.09 2.98 7.29
CA ARG A 18 -1.52 3.64 8.46
C ARG A 18 -1.19 2.63 9.54
N VAL A 19 0.06 2.67 10.02
CA VAL A 19 0.56 1.80 11.10
C VAL A 19 1.26 2.67 12.13
N GLY A 20 0.55 3.07 13.19
CA GLY A 20 1.05 4.08 14.13
C GLY A 20 1.39 5.39 13.41
N PRO A 21 2.65 5.89 13.48
CA PRO A 21 3.05 7.12 12.79
C PRO A 21 3.39 6.91 11.29
N HIS A 22 3.44 5.66 10.81
CA HIS A 22 3.87 5.35 9.46
C HIS A 22 2.70 5.39 8.49
N ARG A 23 2.93 5.99 7.31
CA ARG A 23 2.04 5.98 6.15
C ARG A 23 2.72 5.21 5.04
N LEU A 24 2.01 4.26 4.46
CA LEU A 24 2.43 3.50 3.30
C LEU A 24 1.41 3.72 2.20
N LEU A 25 1.88 4.20 1.06
CA LEU A 25 1.09 4.29 -0.16
C LEU A 25 1.27 2.99 -0.93
N ALA A 26 0.17 2.39 -1.38
CA ALA A 26 0.20 1.36 -2.40
C ALA A 26 -0.65 1.79 -3.57
N ASP A 27 -0.17 1.52 -4.78
CA ASP A 27 -0.83 1.89 -6.02
C ASP A 27 -0.57 0.81 -7.05
N GLU A 28 -1.60 0.41 -7.79
CA GLU A 28 -1.41 -0.58 -8.83
C GLU A 28 -0.64 0.05 -10.03
N PRO A 29 0.10 -0.76 -10.80
CA PRO A 29 0.74 -0.27 -12.01
C PRO A 29 -0.29 0.26 -13.02
N ALA A 30 0.16 1.16 -13.91
CA ALA A 30 -0.71 1.79 -14.91
C ALA A 30 -1.34 0.78 -15.89
N ASP A 31 -0.65 -0.31 -16.21
CA ASP A 31 -1.17 -1.39 -17.06
C ASP A 31 -2.28 -2.23 -16.40
N SER A 32 -2.38 -2.15 -15.08
CA SER A 32 -3.36 -2.81 -14.22
C SER A 32 -4.48 -1.85 -13.78
N GLY A 33 -4.41 -0.58 -14.20
CA GLY A 33 -5.43 0.44 -14.00
C GLY A 33 -5.17 1.42 -12.86
N GLY A 34 -4.02 1.36 -12.20
CA GLY A 34 -3.62 2.37 -11.20
C GLY A 34 -2.83 3.53 -11.81
N ASP A 35 -2.19 4.33 -10.95
CA ASP A 35 -1.37 5.48 -11.39
C ASP A 35 0.14 5.23 -11.31
N ASP A 36 0.58 4.06 -10.84
CA ASP A 36 2.00 3.71 -10.65
C ASP A 36 2.77 4.75 -9.79
N THR A 37 2.11 5.32 -8.77
CA THR A 37 2.70 6.34 -7.88
C THR A 37 3.38 5.77 -6.63
N GLY A 38 3.34 4.45 -6.47
CA GLY A 38 3.96 3.69 -5.39
C GLY A 38 3.96 2.20 -5.70
N PRO A 39 4.56 1.35 -4.84
CA PRO A 39 4.55 -0.08 -5.06
C PRO A 39 3.12 -0.63 -4.98
N SER A 40 2.84 -1.66 -5.76
CA SER A 40 1.58 -2.40 -5.65
C SER A 40 1.46 -3.05 -4.25
N PRO A 41 0.23 -3.32 -3.77
CA PRO A 41 0.02 -4.07 -2.53
C PRO A 41 0.77 -5.41 -2.51
N SER A 42 0.87 -6.08 -3.67
CA SER A 42 1.59 -7.35 -3.82
C SER A 42 3.10 -7.17 -3.66
N GLU A 43 3.69 -6.10 -4.22
CA GLU A 43 5.11 -5.79 -4.05
C GLU A 43 5.43 -5.41 -2.59
N LEU A 44 4.55 -4.67 -1.92
CA LEU A 44 4.70 -4.40 -0.48
C LEU A 44 4.66 -5.68 0.35
N LEU A 45 3.77 -6.63 0.02
CA LEU A 45 3.73 -7.92 0.69
C LEU A 45 5.05 -8.69 0.50
N LEU A 46 5.56 -8.77 -0.73
CA LEU A 46 6.83 -9.45 -1.01
C LEU A 46 8.00 -8.77 -0.30
N ALA A 47 8.04 -7.44 -0.29
CA ALA A 47 9.04 -6.69 0.47
C ALA A 47 8.98 -7.00 1.96
N SER A 48 7.78 -7.14 2.53
CA SER A 48 7.60 -7.49 3.95
C SER A 48 8.10 -8.90 4.30
N LEU A 49 8.06 -9.84 3.35
CA LEU A 49 8.57 -11.20 3.54
C LEU A 49 10.10 -11.27 3.42
N GLY A 50 10.71 -10.33 2.69
CA GLY A 50 12.15 -10.29 2.48
C GLY A 50 12.95 -9.51 3.54
N ALA A 51 12.27 -8.84 4.48
CA ALA A 51 12.87 -8.06 5.56
C ALA A 51 13.04 -8.88 6.86
#